data_AF-A0A1L9T1X5-F1
#
_entry.id   AF-A0A1L9T1X5-F1
#
_cell.length_a   1.000
_cell.length_b   1.000
_cell.length_c   1.000
_cell.angle_alpha   90.00
_cell.angle_beta   90.00
_cell.angle_gamma   90.00
#
_symmetry.space_group_name_H-M   'P 1'
#
loop_
_entity.id
_entity.type
_entity.pdbx_description
1 polymer ?
#
loop_
_entity_poly.entity_id
_entity_poly.type
_entity_poly.pdbx_seq_one_letter_code
_entity_poly.pdbx_strand_id
1 'polypeptide(L)'
;MEPTTSKPFPILDLPPELHLLIADVSPPSTVMNLRLVNKHFNTLIPALSREQLLEAETSDLSIRKNLYACSVCLRLRRRRKFADDMIQGHRERLGEDRGYRLCIDCGCNPILGKPYYRDGDAITIKGSVRFVVAGTRHPRRPKFGRR
;
A
#
# COMPACT_ATOMS: atom_id res chain seq x y z
N MET A 1 0.53 10.91 45.01
CA MET A 1 0.16 11.67 43.81
C MET A 1 -0.53 10.69 42.87
N GLU A 2 -1.86 10.72 42.84
CA GLU A 2 -2.66 9.84 41.98
C GLU A 2 -2.67 10.38 40.54
N PRO A 3 -2.44 9.55 39.51
CA PRO A 3 -2.54 9.97 38.13
C PRO A 3 -4.00 10.26 37.78
N THR A 4 -4.31 11.51 37.43
CA THR A 4 -5.61 11.88 36.88
C THR A 4 -5.78 11.22 35.52
N THR A 5 -6.57 10.15 35.46
CA THR A 5 -6.96 9.47 34.23
C THR A 5 -7.94 10.35 33.46
N SER A 6 -7.41 11.33 32.74
CA SER A 6 -8.19 12.14 31.79
C SER A 6 -8.78 11.21 30.72
N LYS A 7 -10.06 11.40 30.42
CA LYS A 7 -10.78 10.63 29.40
C LYS A 7 -10.06 10.81 28.06
N PRO A 8 -9.72 9.74 27.32
CA PRO A 8 -9.03 9.90 26.06
C PRO A 8 -9.91 10.68 25.09
N PHE A 9 -9.41 11.84 24.65
CA PHE A 9 -10.05 12.61 23.60
C PHE A 9 -9.93 11.84 22.28
N PRO A 10 -11.06 11.48 21.63
CA PRO A 10 -11.01 10.78 20.36
C PRO A 10 -10.33 11.66 19.32
N ILE A 11 -9.34 11.12 18.62
CA ILE A 11 -8.68 11.84 17.52
C ILE A 11 -9.72 12.33 16.49
N LEU A 12 -10.81 11.58 16.28
CA LEU A 12 -11.88 11.90 15.34
C LEU A 12 -12.69 13.15 15.69
N ASP A 13 -12.63 13.62 16.94
CA ASP A 13 -13.33 14.82 17.37
C ASP A 13 -12.54 16.09 17.02
N LEU A 14 -11.30 15.95 16.51
CA LEU A 14 -10.50 17.06 16.02
C LEU A 14 -11.04 17.56 14.66
N PRO A 15 -10.95 18.88 14.40
CA PRO A 15 -11.20 19.42 13.07
C PRO A 15 -10.32 18.77 11.99
N PRO A 16 -10.81 18.65 10.73
CA PRO A 16 -10.05 18.11 9.61
C PRO A 16 -8.68 18.77 9.37
N GLU A 17 -8.55 20.05 9.67
CA GLU A 17 -7.31 20.81 9.55
C GLU A 17 -6.23 20.27 10.49
N LEU A 18 -6.61 19.92 11.72
CA LEU A 18 -5.69 19.33 12.69
C LEU A 18 -5.31 17.90 12.30
N HIS A 19 -6.22 17.15 11.68
CA HIS A 19 -5.89 15.83 11.14
C HIS A 19 -4.84 15.91 10.02
N LEU A 20 -4.94 16.92 9.14
CA LEU A 20 -3.94 17.16 8.10
C LEU A 20 -2.61 17.58 8.70
N LEU A 21 -2.61 18.48 9.69
CA LEU A 21 -1.40 18.90 10.40
C LEU A 21 -0.70 17.72 11.09
N ILE A 22 -1.45 16.85 11.77
CA ILE A 22 -0.93 15.62 12.39
C ILE A 22 -0.30 14.72 11.33
N ALA A 23 -0.94 14.56 10.18
CA ALA A 23 -0.41 13.75 9.10
C ALA A 23 0.88 14.34 8.50
N ASP A 24 0.97 15.66 8.40
CA ASP A 24 2.12 16.37 7.82
C ASP A 24 3.39 16.23 8.67
N VAL A 25 3.26 16.32 10.00
CA VAL A 25 4.40 16.17 10.93
C VAL A 25 4.72 14.71 11.29
N SER A 26 3.90 13.76 10.82
CA SER A 26 4.05 12.35 11.16
C SER A 26 4.97 11.62 10.17
N PRO A 27 5.72 10.59 10.62
CA PRO A 27 6.50 9.76 9.71
C PRO A 27 5.57 9.00 8.74
N PRO A 28 6.02 8.67 7.52
CA PRO A 28 5.18 8.03 6.49
C PRO A 28 4.49 6.74 6.94
N SER A 29 5.14 5.96 7.82
CA SER A 29 4.56 4.76 8.41
C SER A 29 3.31 5.05 9.25
N THR A 30 3.32 6.11 10.06
CA THR A 30 2.19 6.56 10.87
C THR A 30 1.07 7.11 9.98
N VAL A 31 1.42 7.96 9.00
CA VAL A 31 0.46 8.49 8.03
C VAL A 31 -0.24 7.35 7.29
N MET A 32 0.53 6.35 6.86
CA MET A 32 -0.01 5.18 6.21
C MET A 32 -0.96 4.39 7.12
N ASN A 33 -0.60 4.20 8.39
CA ASN A 33 -1.46 3.53 9.36
C ASN A 33 -2.77 4.28 9.57
N LEU A 34 -2.73 5.61 9.75
CA LEU A 34 -3.93 6.45 9.86
C LEU A 34 -4.88 6.25 8.68
N ARG A 35 -4.35 6.25 7.45
CA ARG A 35 -5.13 5.99 6.23
C ARG A 35 -5.75 4.59 6.16
N LEU A 36 -5.22 3.62 6.91
CA LEU A 36 -5.78 2.27 7.00
C LEU A 36 -6.82 2.10 8.11
N VAL A 37 -6.87 2.99 9.10
CA VAL A 37 -7.78 2.86 10.24
C VAL A 37 -9.24 3.03 9.82
N ASN A 38 -9.57 4.09 9.08
CA ASN A 38 -10.96 4.37 8.69
C ASN A 38 -11.09 5.05 7.32
N LYS A 39 -12.34 5.22 6.86
CA LYS A 39 -12.65 5.89 5.59
C LYS A 39 -12.31 7.38 5.64
N HIS A 40 -12.56 8.07 6.76
CA HIS A 40 -12.33 9.51 6.95
C HIS A 40 -10.86 9.90 6.69
N PHE A 41 -9.92 9.28 7.38
CA PHE A 41 -8.49 9.51 7.20
C PHE A 41 -8.01 9.09 5.82
N ASN A 42 -8.55 8.00 5.27
CA ASN A 42 -8.20 7.57 3.91
C ASN A 42 -8.59 8.62 2.84
N THR A 43 -9.73 9.29 3.03
CA THR A 43 -10.20 10.34 2.11
C THR A 43 -9.54 11.69 2.36
N LEU A 44 -9.31 12.03 3.62
CA LEU A 44 -8.76 13.32 4.01
C LEU A 44 -7.25 13.40 3.77
N ILE A 45 -6.49 12.37 4.17
CA ILE A 45 -5.04 12.36 4.05
C ILE A 45 -4.64 11.99 2.62
N PRO A 46 -3.81 12.81 1.95
CA PRO A 46 -3.32 12.56 0.60
C PRO A 46 -2.65 11.19 0.44
N ALA A 47 -2.59 10.73 -0.82
CA ALA A 47 -1.81 9.54 -1.13
C ALA A 47 -0.32 9.80 -0.90
N LEU A 48 0.35 8.86 -0.23
CA LEU A 48 1.80 8.90 -0.05
C LEU A 48 2.51 8.77 -1.40
N SER A 49 3.62 9.49 -1.54
CA SER A 49 4.54 9.32 -2.67
C SER A 49 5.17 7.92 -2.67
N ARG A 50 5.82 7.57 -3.78
CA ARG A 50 6.52 6.28 -3.92
C ARG A 50 7.64 6.16 -2.88
N GLU A 51 8.39 7.23 -2.69
CA GLU A 51 9.53 7.31 -1.76
C GLU A 51 9.04 7.10 -0.32
N GLN A 52 7.98 7.81 0.07
CA GLN A 52 7.33 7.65 1.38
C GLN A 52 6.77 6.24 1.60
N LEU A 53 6.29 5.57 0.57
CA LEU A 53 5.83 4.18 0.68
C LEU A 53 6.99 3.20 0.87
N LEU A 54 8.12 3.41 0.18
CA LEU A 54 9.32 2.60 0.36
C LEU A 54 9.90 2.77 1.77
N GLU A 55 9.82 3.98 2.33
CA GLU A 55 10.16 4.23 3.73
C GLU A 55 9.16 3.58 4.68
N ALA A 56 7.85 3.73 4.45
CA ALA A 56 6.82 3.10 5.28
C ALA A 56 6.89 1.56 5.25
N GLU A 57 7.40 0.98 4.17
CA GLU A 57 7.65 -0.44 4.03
C GLU A 57 8.72 -0.95 5.01
N THR A 58 9.72 -0.16 5.38
CA THR A 58 10.76 -0.61 6.33
C THR A 58 10.30 -0.56 7.78
N SER A 59 9.10 -0.07 8.08
CA SER A 59 8.57 -0.05 9.44
C SER A 59 8.27 -1.45 10.00
N ASP A 60 8.42 -1.60 11.31
CA ASP A 60 8.09 -2.82 12.07
C ASP A 60 6.73 -3.41 11.71
N LEU A 61 5.71 -2.55 11.63
CA LEU A 61 4.35 -2.99 11.33
C LEU A 61 4.25 -3.57 9.92
N SER A 62 4.92 -2.94 8.95
CA SER A 62 4.98 -3.41 7.57
C SER A 62 5.76 -4.72 7.45
N ILE A 63 6.86 -4.88 8.19
CA ILE A 63 7.64 -6.12 8.24
C ILE A 63 6.79 -7.24 8.85
N ARG A 64 6.21 -7.03 10.04
CA ARG A 64 5.35 -8.01 10.73
C ARG A 64 4.16 -8.45 9.87
N LYS A 65 3.55 -7.52 9.13
CA LYS A 65 2.41 -7.81 8.25
C LYS A 65 2.81 -8.24 6.83
N ASN A 66 4.11 -8.38 6.55
CA ASN A 66 4.65 -8.72 5.24
C ASN A 66 4.07 -7.83 4.11
N LEU A 67 4.13 -6.52 4.32
CA LEU A 67 3.67 -5.50 3.38
C LEU A 67 4.83 -5.02 2.49
N TYR A 68 4.52 -4.74 1.23
CA TYR A 68 5.43 -4.25 0.19
C TYR A 68 4.78 -3.14 -0.62
N ALA A 69 5.55 -2.13 -1.01
CA ALA A 69 5.11 -1.01 -1.83
C ALA A 69 4.90 -1.43 -3.29
N CYS A 70 3.82 -0.92 -3.88
CA CYS A 70 3.59 -0.99 -5.32
C CYS A 70 3.79 0.38 -5.95
N SER A 71 4.66 0.46 -6.96
CA SER A 71 5.02 1.68 -7.67
C SER A 71 3.90 2.27 -8.51
N VAL A 72 2.94 1.45 -8.95
CA VAL A 72 1.83 1.87 -9.83
C VAL A 72 0.63 2.35 -9.03
N CYS A 73 0.12 1.55 -8.08
CA CYS A 73 -1.07 1.95 -7.31
C CYS A 73 -0.77 2.78 -6.06
N LEU A 74 0.50 3.05 -5.76
CA LEU A 74 0.97 3.83 -4.60
C LEU A 74 0.32 3.37 -3.28
N ARG A 75 0.41 2.06 -3.02
CA ARG A 75 -0.14 1.42 -1.82
C ARG A 75 0.80 0.31 -1.34
N LEU A 76 0.91 0.12 -0.02
CA LEU A 76 1.46 -1.15 0.47
C LEU A 76 0.43 -2.27 0.34
N ARG A 77 0.86 -3.42 -0.16
CA ARG A 77 0.06 -4.63 -0.31
C ARG A 77 0.76 -5.78 0.39
N ARG A 78 -0.02 -6.76 0.84
CA ARG A 78 0.54 -7.99 1.43
C ARG A 78 1.35 -8.74 0.37
N ARG A 79 2.39 -9.44 0.80
CA ARG A 79 3.26 -10.32 0.00
C ARG A 79 2.53 -11.15 -1.07
N ARG A 80 1.39 -11.76 -0.71
CA ARG A 80 0.57 -12.58 -1.62
C ARG A 80 -0.01 -11.84 -2.83
N LYS A 81 0.08 -10.51 -2.86
CA LYS A 81 -0.33 -9.66 -3.98
C LYS A 81 0.82 -9.33 -4.93
N PHE A 82 2.00 -9.91 -4.72
CA PHE A 82 3.16 -9.78 -5.59
C PHE A 82 3.61 -11.17 -6.05
N ALA A 83 4.14 -11.25 -7.27
CA ALA A 83 4.92 -12.39 -7.72
C ALA A 83 6.21 -12.50 -6.90
N ASP A 84 6.80 -13.69 -6.86
CA ASP A 84 8.01 -13.98 -6.10
C ASP A 84 9.20 -13.18 -6.66
N ASP A 85 9.31 -13.11 -7.98
CA ASP A 85 10.30 -12.28 -8.69
C ASP A 85 10.14 -10.77 -8.43
N MET A 86 8.98 -10.35 -7.90
CA MET A 86 8.73 -8.95 -7.54
C MET A 86 9.11 -8.64 -6.09
N ILE A 87 9.54 -9.61 -5.28
CA ILE A 87 9.95 -9.35 -3.89
C ILE A 87 11.25 -10.04 -3.51
N GLN A 88 11.91 -10.71 -4.46
CA GLN A 88 13.19 -11.39 -4.29
C GLN A 88 14.31 -10.70 -5.10
N GLY A 89 15.57 -11.05 -4.80
CA GLY A 89 16.75 -10.50 -5.47
C GLY A 89 16.80 -8.98 -5.37
N HIS A 90 17.14 -8.31 -6.47
CA HIS A 90 17.23 -6.84 -6.52
C HIS A 90 15.93 -6.11 -6.16
N ARG A 91 14.77 -6.78 -6.18
CA ARG A 91 13.46 -6.21 -5.84
C ARG A 91 13.00 -6.55 -4.43
N GLU A 92 13.88 -7.09 -3.59
CA GLU A 92 13.57 -7.30 -2.18
C GLU A 92 13.42 -5.98 -1.40
N ARG A 93 13.08 -6.06 -0.11
CA ARG A 93 12.75 -4.87 0.71
C ARG A 93 13.88 -3.82 0.73
N LEU A 94 15.12 -4.29 0.79
CA LEU A 94 16.33 -3.46 0.80
C LEU A 94 17.08 -3.47 -0.55
N GLY A 95 16.53 -4.14 -1.57
CA GLY A 95 17.15 -4.22 -2.88
C GLY A 95 17.07 -2.89 -3.65
N GLU A 96 17.99 -2.70 -4.59
CA GLU A 96 18.12 -1.48 -5.40
C GLU A 96 16.87 -1.22 -6.24
N ASP A 97 16.27 -2.27 -6.81
CA ASP A 97 15.11 -2.21 -7.68
C ASP A 97 13.77 -2.29 -6.94
N ARG A 98 13.78 -2.10 -5.61
CA ARG A 98 12.57 -2.11 -4.78
C ARG A 98 11.49 -1.13 -5.25
N GLY A 99 11.91 -0.04 -5.88
CA GLY A 99 11.02 0.98 -6.44
C GLY A 99 10.29 0.57 -7.71
N TYR A 100 10.65 -0.55 -8.34
CA TYR A 100 10.02 -1.05 -9.57
C TYR A 100 8.97 -2.14 -9.33
N ARG A 101 8.71 -2.48 -8.06
CA ARG A 101 7.71 -3.49 -7.70
C ARG A 101 6.30 -3.11 -8.14
N LEU A 102 5.64 -4.05 -8.80
CA LEU A 102 4.22 -3.96 -9.15
C LEU A 102 3.43 -5.12 -8.56
N CYS A 103 2.26 -4.82 -7.98
CA CYS A 103 1.37 -5.87 -7.52
C CYS A 103 0.69 -6.55 -8.72
N ILE A 104 0.26 -7.79 -8.54
CA ILE A 104 -0.42 -8.60 -9.57
C ILE A 104 -1.60 -7.84 -10.17
N ASP A 105 -2.40 -7.17 -9.33
CA ASP A 105 -3.55 -6.39 -9.79
C ASP A 105 -3.13 -5.29 -10.79
N CYS A 106 -2.00 -4.60 -10.55
CA CYS A 106 -1.46 -3.56 -11.44
C CYS A 106 -0.73 -4.13 -12.65
N GLY A 107 -0.09 -5.30 -12.51
CA GLY A 107 0.60 -5.95 -13.62
C GLY A 107 -0.35 -6.49 -14.67
N CYS A 108 -1.49 -7.06 -14.23
CA CYS A 108 -2.53 -7.55 -15.12
C CYS A 108 -3.46 -6.42 -15.61
N ASN A 109 -3.68 -5.37 -14.81
CA ASN A 109 -4.53 -4.22 -15.17
C ASN A 109 -3.75 -2.91 -15.03
N PRO A 110 -2.88 -2.59 -15.99
CA PRO A 110 -2.13 -1.34 -15.98
C PRO A 110 -3.10 -0.15 -16.05
N ILE A 111 -2.80 0.90 -15.29
CA ILE A 111 -3.54 2.17 -15.37
C ILE A 111 -3.13 2.96 -16.63
N LEU A 112 -1.92 2.72 -17.15
CA LEU A 112 -1.22 3.56 -18.13
C LEU A 112 -0.94 2.89 -19.49
N GLY A 113 -1.62 1.79 -19.86
CA GLY A 113 -1.46 1.20 -21.19
C GLY A 113 -1.36 -0.32 -21.21
N LYS A 114 -0.28 -0.87 -21.78
CA LYS A 114 -0.10 -2.32 -21.97
C LYS A 114 0.20 -3.04 -20.65
N PRO A 115 -0.34 -4.25 -20.44
CA PRO A 115 -0.14 -4.98 -19.19
C PRO A 115 1.30 -5.44 -19.08
N TYR A 116 1.84 -5.36 -17.86
CA TYR A 116 3.16 -5.91 -17.55
C TYR A 116 3.14 -7.43 -17.58
N TYR A 117 2.02 -8.02 -17.16
CA TYR A 117 1.75 -9.45 -17.27
C TYR A 117 0.78 -9.70 -18.42
N ARG A 118 1.25 -10.37 -19.46
CA ARG A 118 0.47 -10.77 -20.62
C ARG A 118 -0.28 -12.06 -20.34
N ASP A 119 -1.28 -12.33 -21.16
CA ASP A 119 -1.96 -13.62 -21.12
C ASP A 119 -1.00 -14.76 -21.44
N GLY A 120 -1.08 -15.81 -20.64
CA GLY A 120 -0.18 -16.95 -20.72
C GLY A 120 1.14 -16.75 -19.98
N ASP A 121 1.44 -15.55 -19.45
CA ASP A 121 2.66 -15.36 -18.64
C ASP A 121 2.61 -16.26 -17.40
N ALA A 122 3.70 -16.99 -17.18
CA ALA A 122 3.92 -17.78 -15.97
C ALA A 122 4.52 -16.88 -14.88
N ILE A 123 3.81 -16.74 -13.77
CA ILE A 123 4.28 -16.02 -12.58
C ILE A 123 4.32 -16.96 -11.37
N THR A 124 5.38 -16.87 -10.58
CA THR A 124 5.48 -17.65 -9.34
C THR A 124 4.90 -16.88 -8.18
N ILE A 125 4.01 -17.51 -7.41
CA ILE A 125 3.44 -16.95 -6.19
C ILE A 125 3.54 -17.99 -5.07
N LYS A 126 4.37 -17.70 -4.06
CA LYS A 126 4.67 -18.60 -2.93
C LYS A 126 5.21 -19.96 -3.42
N GLY A 127 6.10 -19.95 -4.40
CA GLY A 127 6.68 -21.16 -5.00
C GLY A 127 5.74 -21.94 -5.92
N SER A 128 4.48 -21.52 -6.08
CA SER A 128 3.56 -22.13 -7.05
C SER A 128 3.51 -21.31 -8.33
N VAL A 129 3.77 -21.96 -9.46
CA VAL A 129 3.59 -21.35 -10.79
C VAL A 129 2.10 -21.14 -11.06
N ARG A 130 1.75 -19.93 -11.49
CA ARG A 130 0.40 -19.57 -11.92
C ARG A 130 0.46 -18.90 -13.27
N PHE A 131 -0.51 -19.18 -14.12
CA PHE A 131 -0.62 -18.54 -15.42
C PHE A 131 -1.57 -17.34 -15.32
N VAL A 132 -1.18 -16.26 -15.98
CA VAL A 132 -2.01 -15.07 -16.11
C VAL A 132 -3.06 -15.35 -17.18
N VAL A 133 -4.34 -15.17 -16.82
CA VAL A 133 -5.48 -15.40 -17.71
C VAL A 133 -6.26 -14.09 -17.85
N ALA A 134 -6.26 -13.48 -19.06
CA ALA A 134 -7.15 -12.36 -19.34
C ALA A 134 -8.59 -12.77 -19.12
N GLY A 135 -9.34 -11.88 -18.49
CA GLY A 135 -10.77 -12.05 -18.29
C GLY A 135 -11.16 -12.28 -16.83
N THR A 136 -10.22 -12.62 -15.94
CA THR A 136 -10.51 -12.54 -14.50
C THR A 136 -10.43 -11.08 -14.06
N ARG A 137 -11.50 -10.33 -14.34
CA ARG A 137 -11.79 -9.06 -13.68
C ARG A 137 -11.88 -9.39 -12.19
N HIS A 138 -10.77 -9.28 -11.46
CA HIS A 138 -10.81 -9.20 -10.01
C HIS A 138 -11.84 -8.11 -9.68
N PRO A 139 -12.82 -8.35 -8.79
CA PRO A 139 -13.89 -7.38 -8.55
C PRO A 139 -13.24 -6.04 -8.24
N ARG A 140 -13.37 -5.11 -9.19
CA ARG A 140 -12.84 -3.76 -9.05
C ARG A 140 -13.50 -3.23 -7.78
N ARG A 141 -12.73 -2.96 -6.72
CA ARG A 141 -13.23 -2.06 -5.68
C ARG A 141 -13.69 -0.80 -6.43
N PRO A 142 -14.92 -0.33 -6.21
CA PRO A 142 -15.43 0.81 -6.95
C PRO A 142 -14.41 1.94 -6.83
N LYS A 143 -13.97 2.44 -8.00
CA LYS A 143 -13.29 3.73 -8.07
C LYS A 143 -14.33 4.72 -7.60
N PHE A 144 -14.27 5.14 -6.34
CA PHE A 144 -15.06 6.28 -5.89
C PHE A 144 -14.55 7.46 -6.72
N GLY A 145 -15.34 7.84 -7.71
CA GLY A 145 -15.11 9.01 -8.54
C GLY A 145 -15.05 10.22 -7.63
N ARG A 146 -14.03 11.06 -7.86
CA ARG A 146 -14.03 12.42 -7.35
C ARG A 146 -15.22 13.13 -8.00
N ARG A 147 -16.16 13.58 -7.17
CA ARG A 147 -17.05 14.70 -7.48
C ARG A 147 -16.57 15.86 -6.66
#